data_AF-A0A315EVA6-F1
#
_entry.id   AF-A0A315EVA6-F1
#
_cell.length_a   1.000
_cell.length_b   1.000
_cell.length_c   1.000
_cell.angle_alpha   90.00
_cell.angle_beta   90.00
_cell.angle_gamma   90.00
#
_symmetry.space_group_name_H-M   'P 1'
#
loop_
_entity.id
_entity.type
_entity.pdbx_description
1 polymer ?
#
loop_
_entity_poly.entity_id
_entity_poly.type
_entity_poly.pdbx_seq_one_letter_code
_entity_poly.pdbx_strand_id
1 'polypeptide(L)'
;MSQSSSNMVRALVLRELEAGKRDDGLWLQAMSESKMDSTKAQVRYLELRTQAMQGDVKGLLIKQIRGAVAQDTGVRLSNASLADYLSAKTLNK
;
A
#
# COMPACT_ATOMS: atom_id res chain seq x y z
N MET A 1 -13.89 2.98 10.02
CA MET A 1 -13.67 2.17 8.80
C MET A 1 -12.30 1.52 8.92
N SER A 2 -12.21 0.33 9.54
CA SER A 2 -10.96 -0.45 9.55
C SER A 2 -10.78 -1.04 8.16
N GLN A 3 -10.05 -0.34 7.30
CA GLN A 3 -9.59 -0.94 6.06
C GLN A 3 -8.65 -2.07 6.49
N SER A 4 -9.15 -3.31 6.54
CA SER A 4 -8.28 -4.48 6.75
C SER A 4 -7.14 -4.37 5.77
N SER A 5 -5.95 -4.12 6.29
CA SER A 5 -4.75 -4.06 5.49
C SER A 5 -4.64 -5.38 4.75
N SER A 6 -4.53 -5.34 3.43
CA SER A 6 -4.46 -6.54 2.62
C SER A 6 -3.31 -7.41 3.15
N ASN A 7 -3.54 -8.71 3.35
CA ASN A 7 -2.54 -9.63 3.92
C ASN A 7 -1.18 -9.55 3.19
N MET A 8 -1.20 -9.21 1.89
CA MET A 8 -0.02 -8.94 1.07
C MET A 8 0.82 -7.74 1.58
N VAL A 9 0.18 -6.64 2.00
CA VAL A 9 0.87 -5.46 2.54
C VAL A 9 1.51 -5.81 3.89
N ARG A 10 0.83 -6.57 4.75
CA ARG A 10 1.43 -7.07 5.99
C ARG A 10 2.65 -7.95 5.73
N ALA A 11 2.57 -8.88 4.77
CA ALA A 11 3.69 -9.75 4.41
C ALA A 11 4.91 -8.96 3.89
N LEU A 12 4.67 -7.89 3.11
CA LEU A 12 5.73 -7.01 2.64
C LEU A 12 6.39 -6.22 3.78
N VAL A 13 5.63 -5.70 4.74
CA VAL A 13 6.19 -5.01 5.92
C VAL A 13 7.04 -5.95 6.77
N LEU A 14 6.57 -7.19 6.97
CA LEU A 14 7.34 -8.21 7.69
C LEU A 14 8.66 -8.52 6.97
N ARG A 15 8.64 -8.64 5.65
CA ARG A 15 9.85 -8.83 4.84
C ARG A 15 10.82 -7.65 4.93
N GLU A 16 10.32 -6.41 4.98
CA GLU A 16 11.17 -5.22 5.17
C GLU A 16 11.86 -5.25 6.55
N LEU A 17 11.11 -5.63 7.59
CA LEU A 17 11.65 -5.80 8.93
C LEU A 17 12.71 -6.90 9.00
N GLU A 18 12.47 -8.04 8.36
CA GLU A 18 13.44 -9.14 8.25
C GLU A 18 14.70 -8.73 7.48
N ALA A 19 14.55 -7.87 6.46
CA ALA A 19 15.67 -7.28 5.72
C ALA A 19 16.40 -6.16 6.50
N GLY A 20 16.01 -5.90 7.76
CA GLY A 20 16.61 -4.87 8.61
C GLY A 20 16.23 -3.44 8.22
N LYS A 21 15.27 -3.25 7.32
CA LYS A 21 14.76 -1.92 6.95
C LYS A 21 13.70 -1.49 7.95
N ARG A 22 14.02 -0.50 8.76
CA ARG A 22 13.12 0.12 9.71
C ARG A 22 13.01 1.61 9.43
N ASP A 23 11.78 2.10 9.46
CA ASP A 23 11.55 3.55 9.45
C ASP A 23 11.64 4.06 10.89
N ASP A 24 12.76 4.72 11.22
CA ASP A 24 13.02 5.19 12.57
C ASP A 24 12.03 6.27 13.02
N GLY A 25 11.45 7.04 12.09
CA GLY A 25 10.42 8.04 12.41
C GLY A 25 9.12 7.37 12.86
N LEU A 26 8.66 6.36 12.13
CA LEU A 26 7.49 5.57 12.51
C LEU A 26 7.75 4.73 13.77
N TRP A 27 8.98 4.25 13.97
CA TRP A 27 9.37 3.51 15.17
C TRP A 27 9.30 4.39 16.42
N LEU A 28 9.84 5.62 16.36
CA LEU A 28 9.76 6.57 17.45
C LEU A 28 8.32 6.96 17.77
N GLN A 29 7.48 7.17 16.74
CA GLN A 29 6.06 7.40 16.93
C GLN A 29 5.39 6.22 17.63
N ALA A 30 5.65 4.99 17.19
CA ALA A 30 5.10 3.78 17.81
C ALA A 30 5.56 3.61 19.27
N MET A 31 6.83 3.91 19.57
CA MET A 31 7.39 3.90 20.92
C MET A 31 6.73 4.93 21.83
N SER A 32 6.54 6.16 21.33
CA SER A 32 5.87 7.24 22.05
C SER A 32 4.41 6.87 22.36
N GLU A 33 3.67 6.38 21.37
CA GLU A 33 2.27 5.95 21.54
C GLU A 33 2.14 4.75 22.49
N SER A 34 3.19 3.91 22.57
CA SER A 34 3.23 2.72 23.42
C SER A 34 3.82 2.96 24.81
N LYS A 35 4.10 4.21 25.18
CA LYS A 35 4.71 4.58 26.48
C LYS A 35 6.02 3.82 26.76
N MET A 36 6.88 3.67 25.75
CA MET A 36 8.15 2.93 25.83
C MET A 36 8.01 1.42 26.11
N ASP A 37 6.81 0.84 25.98
CA ASP A 37 6.63 -0.61 25.97
C ASP A 37 7.05 -1.18 24.60
N SER A 38 8.15 -1.92 24.57
CA SER A 38 8.74 -2.47 23.34
C SER A 38 7.83 -3.43 22.60
N THR A 39 7.00 -4.20 23.33
CA THR A 39 6.11 -5.21 22.74
C THR A 39 4.93 -4.52 22.07
N LYS A 40 4.34 -3.53 22.75
CA LYS A 40 3.25 -2.72 22.18
C LYS A 40 3.74 -1.84 21.03
N ALA A 41 4.97 -1.32 21.13
CA ALA A 41 5.57 -0.53 20.07
C ALA A 41 5.80 -1.34 18.80
N GLN A 42 6.18 -2.62 18.89
CA GLN A 42 6.30 -3.49 17.72
C GLN A 42 4.97 -3.67 17.01
N VAL A 43 3.90 -3.98 17.74
CA VAL A 43 2.56 -4.13 17.17
C VAL A 43 2.12 -2.82 16.53
N ARG A 44 2.32 -1.70 17.23
CA ARG A 44 1.93 -0.37 16.75
C ARG A 44 2.73 0.08 15.53
N TYR A 45 4.03 -0.19 15.50
CA TYR A 45 4.89 0.07 14.36
C TYR A 45 4.42 -0.72 13.14
N LEU A 46 4.08 -1.99 13.30
CA LEU A 46 3.60 -2.83 12.21
C LEU A 46 2.32 -2.26 11.60
N GLU A 47 1.40 -1.77 12.43
CA GLU A 47 0.17 -1.10 11.98
C GLU A 47 0.48 0.18 11.20
N LEU A 48 1.28 1.08 11.78
CA LEU A 48 1.64 2.36 11.16
C LEU A 48 2.36 2.16 9.82
N ARG A 49 3.32 1.23 9.76
CA ARG A 49 4.05 0.90 8.52
C ARG A 49 3.13 0.27 7.48
N THR A 50 2.22 -0.59 7.91
CA THR A 50 1.22 -1.19 7.02
C THR A 50 0.27 -0.14 6.46
N GLN A 51 -0.16 0.84 7.27
CA GLN A 51 -1.02 1.94 6.83
C GLN A 51 -0.29 2.86 5.84
N ALA A 52 0.94 3.26 6.14
CA ALA A 52 1.78 4.05 5.24
C ALA A 52 1.94 3.35 3.89
N MET A 53 2.31 2.07 3.92
CA MET A 53 2.50 1.28 2.70
C MET A 53 1.18 0.98 1.97
N GLN A 54 0.04 0.90 2.66
CA GLN A 54 -1.26 0.73 2.01
C GLN A 54 -1.68 1.95 1.18
N GLY A 55 -1.31 3.16 1.61
CA GLY A 55 -1.47 4.38 0.81
C GLY A 55 -0.60 4.33 -0.45
N ASP A 56 0.67 3.98 -0.28
CA ASP A 56 1.64 3.93 -1.36
C ASP A 56 1.34 2.83 -2.39
N VAL A 57 0.97 1.62 -1.95
CA VAL A 57 0.68 0.48 -2.82
C VAL A 57 -0.57 0.73 -3.66
N LYS A 58 -1.62 1.35 -3.11
CA LYS A 58 -2.79 1.76 -3.92
C LYS A 58 -2.38 2.77 -4.99
N GLY A 59 -1.57 3.76 -4.65
CA GLY A 59 -1.04 4.74 -5.60
C GLY A 59 -0.15 4.10 -6.68
N LEU A 60 0.73 3.17 -6.28
CA LEU A 60 1.63 2.44 -7.17
C LEU A 60 0.89 1.47 -8.10
N LEU A 61 -0.08 0.71 -7.60
CA LEU A 61 -0.94 -0.16 -8.43
C LEU A 61 -1.69 0.66 -9.46
N ILE A 62 -2.32 1.76 -9.04
CA ILE A 62 -3.03 2.66 -9.96
C ILE A 62 -2.05 3.24 -11.00
N LYS A 63 -0.84 3.65 -10.58
CA LYS A 63 0.18 4.19 -11.50
C LYS A 63 0.70 3.13 -12.48
N GLN A 64 0.91 1.90 -12.03
CA GLN A 64 1.33 0.77 -12.87
C GLN A 64 0.24 0.36 -13.86
N ILE A 65 -1.03 0.30 -13.42
CA ILE A 65 -2.17 0.05 -14.30
C ILE A 65 -2.29 1.16 -15.35
N ARG A 66 -2.19 2.43 -14.96
CA ARG A 66 -2.16 3.55 -15.94
C ARG A 66 -0.94 3.49 -16.86
N GLY A 67 0.22 3.09 -16.35
CA GLY A 67 1.44 2.95 -17.13
C GLY A 67 1.34 1.83 -18.18
N ALA A 68 0.85 0.66 -17.76
CA ALA A 68 0.61 -0.47 -18.66
C ALA A 68 -0.47 -0.15 -19.70
N VAL A 69 -1.58 0.49 -19.30
CA VAL A 69 -2.64 0.90 -20.24
C VAL A 69 -2.15 1.99 -21.21
N ALA A 70 -1.34 2.95 -20.75
CA ALA A 70 -0.74 3.95 -21.63
C ALA A 70 0.32 3.35 -22.57
N GLN A 71 1.02 2.28 -22.18
CA GLN A 71 1.91 1.53 -23.09
C GLN A 71 1.13 0.71 -24.12
N ASP A 72 -0.03 0.16 -23.74
CA ASP A 72 -0.89 -0.67 -24.60
C ASP A 72 -1.71 0.16 -25.61
N THR A 73 -1.99 1.44 -25.31
CA THR A 73 -2.88 2.29 -26.14
C THR A 73 -2.30 3.65 -26.54
N GLY A 74 -1.12 4.05 -26.04
CA GLY A 74 -0.52 5.36 -26.33
C GLY A 74 -1.22 6.57 -25.69
N VAL A 75 -2.32 6.36 -24.95
CA VAL A 75 -3.15 7.43 -24.37
C VAL A 75 -3.09 7.41 -22.85
N ARG A 76 -2.80 8.57 -22.24
CA ARG A 76 -2.86 8.75 -20.77
C ARG A 76 -4.32 8.87 -20.33
N LEU A 77 -4.90 7.76 -19.87
CA LEU A 77 -6.28 7.74 -19.36
C LEU A 77 -6.38 8.35 -17.96
N SER A 78 -7.41 9.18 -17.76
CA SER A 78 -7.86 9.68 -16.45
C SER A 78 -8.52 8.57 -15.63
N ASN A 79 -8.70 8.75 -14.31
CA ASN A 79 -9.30 7.72 -13.45
C ASN A 79 -10.71 7.28 -13.90
N ALA A 80 -11.51 8.19 -14.47
CA ALA A 80 -12.83 7.88 -15.00
C ALA A 80 -12.74 6.98 -16.25
N SER A 81 -11.86 7.32 -17.19
CA SER A 81 -11.68 6.58 -18.44
C SER A 81 -11.02 5.21 -18.26
N LEU A 82 -10.28 5.00 -17.17
CA LEU A 82 -9.77 3.67 -16.80
C LEU A 82 -10.89 2.72 -16.34
N ALA A 83 -11.84 3.22 -15.55
CA ALA A 83 -12.98 2.43 -15.07
C ALA A 83 -13.88 2.00 -16.24
N ASP A 84 -14.08 2.90 -17.20
CA ASP A 84 -14.84 2.62 -18.43
C ASP A 84 -14.14 1.59 -19.31
N TYR A 85 -12.82 1.70 -19.49
CA TYR A 85 -12.03 0.73 -20.27
C TYR A 85 -12.06 -0.68 -19.65
N LEU A 86 -11.89 -0.79 -18.33
CA LEU A 86 -11.94 -2.07 -17.63
C LEU A 86 -13.34 -2.70 -17.73
N SER A 87 -14.39 -1.89 -17.57
CA SER A 87 -15.78 -2.35 -17.70
C SER A 87 -16.07 -2.86 -19.12
N ALA A 88 -15.64 -2.11 -20.14
CA ALA A 88 -15.79 -2.49 -21.55
C ALA A 88 -15.08 -3.82 -21.86
N LYS A 89 -13.90 -4.06 -21.29
CA LYS A 89 -13.14 -5.30 -21.52
C LYS A 89 -13.74 -6.50 -20.78
N THR A 90 -14.42 -6.28 -19.66
CA THR A 90 -15.12 -7.35 -18.91
C THR A 90 -16.46 -7.77 -19.50
N LEU A 91 -17.10 -6.94 -20.35
CA LEU A 91 -18.38 -7.26 -20.99
C LEU A 91 -18.24 -8.16 -22.24
N ASN A 92 -17.03 -8.45 -22.70
CA ASN A 92 -16.81 -9.39 -23.80
C ASN A 92 -16.69 -10.81 -23.23
N LYS A 93 -17.83 -11.47 -22.99
CA LYS A 93 -17.91 -12.91 -22.76
C LYS A 93 -19.07 -13.50 -23.54
#